data_AF-T0Z8Z9-F1
#
_entry.id   AF-T0Z8Z9-F1
#
_cell.length_a   1.000
_cell.length_b   1.000
_cell.length_c   1.000
_cell.angle_alpha   90.00
_cell.angle_beta   90.00
_cell.angle_gamma   90.00
#
_symmetry.space_group_name_H-M   'P 1'
#
loop_
_entity.id
_entity.type
_entity.pdbx_description
1 polymer ?
#
loop_
_entity_poly.entity_id
_entity_poly.type
_entity_poly.pdbx_seq_one_letter_code
_entity_poly.pdbx_strand_id
1 'polypeptide(L)'
;MKPERVMGIDIGVRNLVTVGNNISEQGIAVRAGLLKSINQYFNKELARYRSINDLQGNERKQTEKIQKLFMKRNRKVKDIMHKVSKATVAYAKSLSIETIVIGHNSGWKQSVNMGKKNNQNFVQLPFNTLIQQVQYKAEEAGINVIIQDEGHTSKCSFLDNESIEHHDT
;
A
#
# COMPACT_ATOMS: atom_id res chain seq x y z
N MET A 1 3.19 -27.67 20.52
CA MET A 1 2.72 -26.74 19.48
C MET A 1 3.93 -26.28 18.68
N LYS A 2 3.90 -26.35 17.35
CA LYS A 2 4.90 -25.64 16.53
C LYS A 2 4.63 -24.14 16.69
N PRO A 3 5.65 -23.28 16.76
CA PRO A 3 5.44 -21.83 16.78
C PRO A 3 4.79 -21.42 15.45
N GLU A 4 3.68 -20.68 15.54
CA GLU A 4 3.01 -20.10 14.39
C GLU A 4 3.99 -19.15 13.67
N ARG A 5 4.24 -19.41 12.39
CA ARG A 5 5.13 -18.57 11.57
C ARG A 5 4.31 -17.41 11.03
N VAL A 6 4.63 -16.21 11.51
CA VAL A 6 3.85 -15.00 11.23
C VAL A 6 4.69 -13.99 10.47
N MET A 7 4.09 -13.42 9.42
CA MET A 7 4.67 -12.33 8.64
C MET A 7 3.82 -11.08 8.78
N GLY A 8 4.39 -10.01 9.31
CA GLY A 8 3.79 -8.67 9.32
C GLY A 8 4.11 -7.93 8.02
N ILE A 9 3.10 -7.29 7.44
CA ILE A 9 3.23 -6.44 6.25
C ILE A 9 2.67 -5.06 6.56
N ASP A 10 3.53 -4.05 6.44
CA ASP A 10 3.14 -2.64 6.39
C ASP A 10 3.10 -2.16 4.94
N ILE A 11 2.11 -1.34 4.59
CA ILE A 11 1.89 -0.82 3.24
C ILE A 11 1.94 0.71 3.29
N GLY A 12 2.80 1.33 2.49
CA GLY A 12 3.00 2.78 2.54
C GLY A 12 3.37 3.47 1.24
N VAL A 13 3.62 4.79 1.33
CA VAL A 13 3.94 5.67 0.18
C VAL A 13 5.42 5.64 -0.19
N ARG A 14 6.29 5.43 0.81
CA ARG A 14 7.75 5.37 0.62
C ARG A 14 8.14 3.96 0.16
N ASN A 15 7.71 2.96 0.91
CA ASN A 15 7.81 1.55 0.60
C ASN A 15 6.38 1.04 0.41
N LEU A 16 6.09 0.46 -0.75
CA LEU A 16 4.76 -0.05 -1.08
C LEU A 16 4.38 -1.25 -0.20
N VAL A 17 5.37 -2.07 0.13
CA VAL A 17 5.27 -3.19 1.07
C VAL A 17 6.58 -3.20 1.87
N THR A 18 6.47 -3.25 3.19
CA THR A 18 7.57 -3.52 4.12
C THR A 18 7.21 -4.79 4.88
N VAL A 19 8.11 -5.78 4.88
CA VAL A 19 7.89 -7.06 5.53
C VAL A 19 8.73 -7.16 6.80
N GLY A 20 8.11 -7.55 7.91
CA GLY A 20 8.76 -8.04 9.12
C GLY A 20 8.29 -9.47 9.42
N ASN A 21 9.11 -10.29 10.08
CA ASN A 21 8.69 -11.64 10.47
C ASN A 21 9.26 -12.03 11.84
N ASN A 22 8.62 -13.00 12.48
CA ASN A 22 9.03 -13.53 13.79
C ASN A 22 10.13 -14.60 13.71
N ILE A 23 10.68 -14.83 12.52
CA ILE A 23 11.64 -15.90 12.20
C ILE A 23 13.03 -15.36 11.82
N SER A 24 13.32 -14.09 12.13
CA SER A 24 14.66 -13.47 12.05
C SER A 24 15.28 -13.41 10.64
N GLU A 25 14.47 -13.23 9.59
CA GLU A 25 14.99 -12.92 8.25
C GLU A 25 14.93 -11.43 7.91
N GLN A 26 15.84 -10.97 7.03
CA GLN A 26 15.91 -9.58 6.59
C GLN A 26 14.59 -9.13 5.96
N GLY A 27 14.03 -8.03 6.47
CA GLY A 27 12.80 -7.46 5.95
C GLY A 27 12.91 -7.07 4.47
N ILE A 28 11.90 -7.41 3.67
CA ILE A 28 11.82 -7.01 2.26
C ILE A 28 11.03 -5.71 2.13
N ALA A 29 11.60 -4.73 1.42
CA ALA A 29 10.93 -3.48 1.08
C ALA A 29 10.76 -3.31 -0.44
N VAL A 30 9.52 -3.27 -0.92
CA VAL A 30 9.21 -2.98 -2.33
C VAL A 30 9.12 -1.46 -2.51
N ARG A 31 10.09 -0.86 -3.21
CA ARG A 31 10.11 0.60 -3.42
C ARG A 31 8.94 1.07 -4.30
N ALA A 32 8.25 2.13 -3.87
CA ALA A 32 7.16 2.75 -4.62
C ALA A 32 7.61 3.65 -5.79
N GLY A 33 8.90 3.66 -6.15
CA GLY A 33 9.49 4.59 -7.12
C GLY A 33 8.83 4.55 -8.51
N LEU A 34 8.51 3.34 -8.98
CA LEU A 34 7.81 3.16 -10.25
C LEU A 34 6.41 3.79 -10.24
N LEU A 35 5.66 3.62 -9.15
CA LEU A 35 4.33 4.20 -8.99
C LEU A 35 4.39 5.74 -8.94
N LYS A 36 5.41 6.30 -8.27
CA LYS A 36 5.65 7.75 -8.25
C LYS A 36 5.90 8.30 -9.65
N SER A 37 6.74 7.62 -10.45
CA SER A 37 7.00 8.02 -11.84
C SER A 37 5.73 7.98 -12.70
N ILE A 38 4.93 6.91 -12.58
CA ILE A 38 3.64 6.78 -13.29
C ILE A 38 2.68 7.91 -12.91
N ASN A 39 2.54 8.21 -11.61
CA ASN A 39 1.68 9.29 -11.13
C ASN A 39 2.20 10.66 -11.59
N GLN A 40 3.51 10.90 -11.57
CA GLN A 40 4.11 12.16 -12.04
C GLN A 40 3.81 12.39 -13.52
N TYR A 41 4.04 11.38 -14.37
CA TYR A 41 3.71 11.45 -15.80
C TYR A 41 2.21 11.70 -16.01
N PHE A 42 1.36 10.96 -15.30
CA PHE A 42 -0.09 11.12 -15.37
C PHE A 42 -0.52 12.56 -15.01
N ASN A 43 -0.01 13.10 -13.90
CA ASN A 43 -0.36 14.46 -13.46
C ASN A 43 0.11 15.53 -14.46
N LYS A 44 1.31 15.36 -15.05
CA LYS A 44 1.84 16.26 -16.08
C LYS A 44 0.95 16.26 -17.33
N GLU A 45 0.60 15.08 -17.84
CA GLU A 45 -0.25 14.97 -19.03
C GLU A 45 -1.69 15.44 -18.77
N LEU A 46 -2.23 15.16 -17.58
CA LEU A 46 -3.56 15.63 -17.21
C LEU A 46 -3.62 17.17 -17.15
N ALA A 47 -2.60 17.81 -16.58
CA ALA A 47 -2.51 19.28 -16.56
C ALA A 47 -2.42 19.86 -17.97
N ARG A 48 -1.62 19.24 -18.85
CA ARG A 48 -1.51 19.64 -20.26
C ARG A 48 -2.85 19.55 -20.99
N TYR A 49 -3.58 18.43 -20.84
CA TYR A 49 -4.89 18.28 -21.49
C TYR A 49 -5.93 19.26 -20.94
N ARG A 50 -5.93 19.52 -19.64
CA ARG A 50 -6.84 20.50 -19.03
C ARG A 50 -6.57 21.91 -19.55
N SER A 51 -5.32 22.34 -19.61
CA SER A 51 -4.96 23.66 -20.17
C SER A 51 -5.43 23.82 -21.62
N ILE A 52 -5.29 22.77 -22.46
CA ILE A 52 -5.80 22.81 -23.83
C ILE A 52 -7.33 22.92 -23.87
N ASN A 53 -8.03 22.16 -23.02
CA ASN A 53 -9.49 22.21 -22.96
C ASN A 53 -9.99 23.61 -22.53
N ASP A 54 -9.33 24.21 -21.54
CA ASP A 54 -9.68 25.54 -21.02
C ASP A 54 -9.52 26.61 -22.13
N LEU A 55 -8.42 26.56 -22.90
CA LEU A 55 -8.20 27.43 -24.07
C LEU A 55 -9.25 27.24 -25.18
N GLN A 56 -9.88 26.07 -25.25
CA GLN A 56 -10.92 25.74 -26.23
C GLN A 56 -12.35 26.03 -25.73
N GLY A 57 -12.50 26.67 -24.56
CA GLY A 57 -13.81 26.90 -23.93
C GLY A 57 -14.52 25.61 -23.48
N ASN A 58 -13.80 24.48 -23.42
CA ASN A 58 -14.30 23.18 -22.99
C ASN A 58 -13.89 22.91 -21.54
N GLU A 59 -13.99 23.93 -20.68
CA GLU A 59 -13.56 23.84 -19.29
C GLU A 59 -14.15 22.61 -18.60
N ARG A 60 -13.30 21.89 -17.85
CA ARG A 60 -13.67 20.69 -17.08
C ARG A 60 -14.24 19.51 -17.91
N LYS A 61 -14.24 19.57 -19.25
CA LYS A 61 -14.73 18.47 -20.10
C LYS A 61 -13.84 17.24 -19.98
N GLN A 62 -14.45 16.11 -19.68
CA GLN A 62 -13.82 14.79 -19.75
C GLN A 62 -13.74 14.35 -21.22
N THR A 63 -12.62 14.64 -21.87
CA THR A 63 -12.40 14.22 -23.27
C THR A 63 -11.94 12.77 -23.35
N GLU A 64 -12.14 12.13 -24.51
CA GLU A 64 -11.64 10.77 -24.74
C GLU A 64 -10.13 10.63 -24.49
N LYS A 65 -9.35 11.67 -24.77
CA LYS A 65 -7.89 11.69 -24.49
C LYS A 65 -7.61 11.59 -23.00
N ILE A 66 -8.37 12.33 -22.18
CA ILE A 66 -8.27 12.27 -20.72
C ILE A 66 -8.72 10.89 -20.23
N GLN A 67 -9.84 10.35 -20.72
CA GLN A 67 -10.30 9.01 -20.35
C GLN A 67 -9.26 7.93 -20.68
N LYS A 68 -8.67 7.96 -21.88
CA LYS A 68 -7.59 7.04 -22.28
C LYS A 68 -6.35 7.18 -21.38
N LEU A 69 -6.01 8.40 -20.95
CA LEU A 69 -4.92 8.64 -19.99
C LEU A 69 -5.20 7.97 -18.64
N PHE A 70 -6.41 8.13 -18.10
CA PHE A 70 -6.84 7.45 -16.86
C PHE A 70 -6.80 5.92 -17.01
N MET A 71 -7.36 5.37 -18.10
CA MET A 71 -7.36 3.92 -18.35
C MET A 71 -5.94 3.36 -18.41
N LYS A 72 -5.03 4.02 -19.14
CA LYS A 72 -3.63 3.59 -19.27
C LYS A 72 -2.93 3.60 -17.91
N ARG A 73 -3.12 4.65 -17.12
CA ARG A 73 -2.57 4.76 -15.77
C ARG A 73 -3.11 3.66 -14.86
N ASN A 74 -4.43 3.45 -14.84
CA ASN A 74 -5.07 2.45 -13.98
C ASN A 74 -4.64 1.02 -14.34
N ARG A 75 -4.49 0.70 -15.63
CA ARG A 75 -3.95 -0.60 -16.08
C ARG A 75 -2.52 -0.84 -15.58
N LYS A 76 -1.64 0.15 -15.72
CA LYS A 76 -0.25 0.05 -15.23
C LYS A 76 -0.18 -0.14 -13.72
N VAL A 77 -0.95 0.65 -12.97
CA VAL A 77 -0.99 0.53 -11.51
C VAL A 77 -1.53 -0.82 -11.08
N LYS A 78 -2.62 -1.30 -11.70
CA LYS A 78 -3.21 -2.62 -11.41
C LYS A 78 -2.22 -3.76 -11.67
N ASP A 79 -1.49 -3.72 -12.78
CA ASP A 79 -0.45 -4.71 -13.11
C ASP A 79 0.65 -4.74 -12.04
N ILE A 80 1.13 -3.57 -11.61
CA ILE A 80 2.12 -3.46 -10.52
C ILE A 80 1.57 -4.07 -9.24
N MET A 81 0.34 -3.75 -8.83
CA MET A 81 -0.26 -4.32 -7.61
C MET A 81 -0.34 -5.85 -7.70
N HIS A 82 -0.71 -6.41 -8.85
CA HIS A 82 -0.77 -7.86 -9.02
C HIS A 82 0.62 -8.51 -8.92
N LYS A 83 1.65 -7.89 -9.48
CA LYS A 83 3.03 -8.38 -9.40
C LYS A 83 3.54 -8.34 -7.96
N VAL A 84 3.29 -7.24 -7.26
CA VAL A 84 3.73 -7.05 -5.87
C VAL A 84 3.03 -8.03 -4.95
N SER A 85 1.70 -8.10 -4.96
CA SER A 85 0.95 -9.08 -4.14
C SER A 85 1.37 -10.52 -4.42
N LYS A 86 1.61 -10.89 -5.69
CA LYS A 86 2.10 -12.23 -6.04
C LYS A 86 3.49 -12.50 -5.45
N ALA A 87 4.41 -11.54 -5.55
CA ALA A 87 5.75 -11.66 -4.99
C ALA A 87 5.72 -11.77 -3.46
N THR A 88 4.87 -10.98 -2.79
CA THR A 88 4.67 -11.01 -1.34
C THR A 88 4.18 -12.39 -0.87
N VAL A 89 3.14 -12.94 -1.50
CA VAL A 89 2.62 -14.27 -1.14
C VAL A 89 3.64 -15.38 -1.46
N ALA A 90 4.35 -15.28 -2.59
CA ALA A 90 5.41 -16.21 -2.93
C ALA A 90 6.53 -16.21 -1.88
N TYR A 91 6.90 -15.03 -1.37
CA TYR A 91 7.87 -14.89 -0.30
C TYR A 91 7.38 -15.48 1.03
N ALA A 92 6.13 -15.21 1.42
CA ALA A 92 5.51 -15.84 2.59
C ALA A 92 5.54 -17.37 2.49
N LYS A 93 5.21 -17.90 1.30
CA LYS A 93 5.25 -19.33 1.02
C LYS A 93 6.66 -19.92 1.09
N SER A 94 7.69 -19.23 0.59
CA SER A 94 9.07 -19.72 0.69
C SER A 94 9.57 -19.82 2.12
N LEU A 95 9.01 -19.02 3.04
CA LEU A 95 9.34 -19.04 4.47
C LEU A 95 8.45 -19.95 5.31
N SER A 96 7.53 -20.68 4.66
CA SER A 96 6.50 -21.51 5.33
C SER A 96 5.70 -20.71 6.36
N ILE A 97 5.34 -19.47 6.02
CA ILE A 97 4.45 -18.63 6.83
C ILE A 97 3.04 -19.23 6.80
N GLU A 98 2.41 -19.30 7.97
CA GLU A 98 1.05 -19.79 8.14
C GLU A 98 0.05 -18.63 8.19
N THR A 99 0.46 -17.49 8.76
CA THR A 99 -0.39 -16.30 8.92
C THR A 99 0.34 -15.03 8.48
N ILE A 100 -0.33 -14.22 7.65
CA ILE A 100 0.08 -12.87 7.28
C ILE A 100 -0.79 -11.87 8.04
N VAL A 101 -0.14 -10.93 8.74
CA VAL A 101 -0.80 -9.80 9.38
C VAL A 101 -0.54 -8.55 8.54
N ILE A 102 -1.59 -7.84 8.12
CA ILE A 102 -1.50 -6.62 7.32
C ILE A 102 -1.91 -5.43 8.18
N GLY A 103 -0.99 -4.50 8.39
CA GLY A 103 -1.28 -3.19 8.97
C GLY A 103 -2.12 -2.37 8.00
N HIS A 104 -3.32 -1.98 8.41
CA HIS A 104 -4.20 -1.08 7.66
C HIS A 104 -4.51 0.12 8.53
N ASN A 105 -4.08 1.31 8.13
CA ASN A 105 -4.46 2.51 8.85
C ASN A 105 -5.72 3.10 8.19
N SER A 106 -6.89 2.96 8.83
CA SER A 106 -8.17 3.53 8.36
C SER A 106 -8.09 5.04 8.07
N GLY A 107 -7.15 5.75 8.72
CA GLY A 107 -6.84 7.17 8.50
C GLY A 107 -6.16 7.52 7.16
N TRP A 108 -5.78 6.53 6.33
CA TRP A 108 -5.09 6.76 5.05
C TRP A 108 -5.86 7.61 4.03
N LYS A 109 -7.15 7.86 4.21
CA LYS A 109 -7.90 8.77 3.32
C LYS A 109 -8.22 10.13 3.94
N GLN A 110 -8.16 10.26 5.27
CA GLN A 110 -8.80 11.37 5.97
C GLN A 110 -7.84 12.41 6.58
N SER A 111 -6.57 12.08 6.85
CA SER A 111 -5.71 12.98 7.66
C SER A 111 -4.27 13.03 7.19
N VAL A 112 -4.04 13.30 5.91
CA VAL A 112 -2.69 13.32 5.36
C VAL A 112 -2.10 14.71 5.53
N ASN A 113 -1.38 14.98 6.61
CA ASN A 113 -0.57 16.20 6.75
C ASN A 113 0.89 15.92 6.35
N MET A 114 1.11 15.17 5.26
CA MET A 114 2.44 14.72 4.81
C MET A 114 3.11 15.67 3.80
N GLY A 115 2.53 16.84 3.59
CA GLY A 115 2.93 17.82 2.57
C GLY A 115 2.33 17.52 1.18
N LYS A 116 2.12 18.58 0.38
CA LYS A 116 1.38 18.56 -0.90
C LYS A 116 1.77 17.42 -1.85
N LYS A 117 3.08 17.19 -2.04
CA LYS A 117 3.61 16.17 -2.95
C LYS A 117 3.37 14.75 -2.45
N ASN A 118 3.50 14.49 -1.14
CA ASN A 118 3.25 13.17 -0.59
C ASN A 118 1.75 12.88 -0.52
N ASN A 119 0.92 13.87 -0.17
CA ASN A 119 -0.53 13.75 -0.21
C ASN A 119 -1.03 13.37 -1.61
N GLN A 120 -0.55 14.07 -2.64
CA GLN A 120 -0.93 13.76 -4.02
C GLN A 120 -0.56 12.32 -4.42
N ASN A 121 0.63 11.85 -4.03
CA ASN A 121 1.04 10.47 -4.30
C ASN A 121 0.19 9.47 -3.51
N PHE A 122 -0.06 9.72 -2.24
CA PHE A 122 -0.80 8.86 -1.33
C PHE A 122 -2.26 8.69 -1.73
N VAL A 123 -2.98 9.79 -1.98
CA VAL A 123 -4.38 9.79 -2.44
C VAL A 123 -4.56 9.03 -3.75
N GLN A 124 -3.52 8.99 -4.59
CA GLN A 124 -3.56 8.28 -5.86
C GLN A 124 -3.22 6.79 -5.74
N LEU A 125 -2.66 6.30 -4.64
CA LEU A 125 -2.28 4.89 -4.48
C LEU A 125 -3.47 4.03 -4.06
N PRO A 126 -3.79 2.95 -4.81
CA PRO A 126 -4.91 2.08 -4.48
C PRO A 126 -4.52 1.00 -3.46
N PHE A 127 -4.22 1.40 -2.22
CA PHE A 127 -3.77 0.45 -1.18
C PHE A 127 -4.76 -0.68 -0.91
N ASN A 128 -6.07 -0.37 -0.88
CA ASN A 128 -7.10 -1.40 -0.72
C ASN A 128 -7.03 -2.46 -1.83
N THR A 129 -6.67 -2.08 -3.06
CA THR A 129 -6.49 -3.05 -4.14
C THR A 129 -5.32 -3.98 -3.88
N LEU A 130 -4.22 -3.46 -3.30
CA LEU A 130 -3.09 -4.30 -2.93
C LEU A 130 -3.44 -5.27 -1.80
N ILE A 131 -4.11 -4.79 -0.75
CA ILE A 131 -4.55 -5.61 0.40
C ILE A 131 -5.47 -6.74 -0.08
N GLN A 132 -6.51 -6.41 -0.85
CA GLN A 132 -7.41 -7.41 -1.42
C GLN A 132 -6.65 -8.44 -2.26
N GLN A 133 -5.66 -7.98 -3.04
CA GLN A 133 -4.85 -8.88 -3.88
C GLN A 133 -3.90 -9.77 -3.09
N VAL A 134 -3.37 -9.30 -1.97
CA VAL A 134 -2.60 -10.14 -1.05
C VAL A 134 -3.53 -11.17 -0.40
N GLN A 135 -4.69 -10.72 0.08
CA GLN A 135 -5.68 -11.55 0.75
C GLN A 135 -6.10 -12.76 -0.10
N TYR A 136 -6.70 -12.54 -1.27
CA TYR A 136 -7.21 -13.67 -2.05
C TYR A 136 -6.10 -14.62 -2.51
N LYS A 137 -4.88 -14.12 -2.78
CA LYS A 137 -3.75 -14.95 -3.20
C LYS A 137 -3.15 -15.75 -2.06
N ALA A 138 -3.13 -15.19 -0.86
CA ALA A 138 -2.68 -15.88 0.34
C ALA A 138 -3.68 -16.99 0.69
N GLU A 139 -4.98 -16.70 0.65
CA GLU A 139 -6.05 -17.69 0.82
C GLU A 139 -5.93 -18.83 -0.20
N GLU A 140 -5.73 -18.52 -1.50
CA GLU A 140 -5.45 -19.52 -2.55
C GLU A 140 -4.19 -20.37 -2.27
N ALA A 141 -3.22 -19.82 -1.53
CA ALA A 141 -1.98 -20.50 -1.15
C ALA A 141 -2.10 -21.27 0.18
N GLY A 142 -3.25 -21.23 0.86
CA GLY A 142 -3.47 -21.83 2.18
C GLY A 142 -2.84 -21.04 3.33
N ILE A 143 -2.60 -19.74 3.14
CA ILE A 143 -2.02 -18.85 4.14
C ILE A 143 -3.14 -17.97 4.71
N ASN A 144 -3.28 -17.94 6.03
CA ASN A 144 -4.27 -17.10 6.71
C ASN A 144 -3.90 -15.62 6.61
N VAL A 145 -4.90 -14.74 6.55
CA VAL A 145 -4.68 -13.28 6.49
C VAL A 145 -5.51 -12.57 7.55
N ILE A 146 -4.84 -11.76 8.36
CA ILE A 146 -5.43 -10.91 9.38
C ILE A 146 -5.16 -9.46 9.00
N ILE A 147 -6.22 -8.64 8.92
CA ILE A 147 -6.10 -7.20 8.68
C ILE A 147 -6.26 -6.50 10.03
N GLN A 148 -5.24 -5.75 10.46
CA GLN A 148 -5.24 -5.02 11.73
C GLN A 148 -5.43 -3.52 11.47
N ASP A 149 -6.43 -2.91 12.10
CA ASP A 149 -6.66 -1.47 12.00
C ASP A 149 -5.71 -0.72 12.95
N GLU A 150 -4.75 0.02 12.38
CA GLU A 150 -3.74 0.76 13.13
C GLU A 150 -4.19 2.15 13.59
N GLY A 151 -5.44 2.55 13.30
CA GLY A 151 -5.98 3.86 13.71
C GLY A 151 -5.94 4.12 15.22
N HIS A 152 -5.84 3.06 16.04
CA HIS A 152 -5.78 3.13 17.50
C HIS A 152 -4.43 2.72 18.13
N THR A 153 -3.49 2.18 17.36
CA THR A 153 -2.21 1.64 17.89
C THR A 153 -1.00 2.54 17.60
N SER A 154 -1.19 3.84 17.37
CA SER A 154 -0.09 4.82 17.26
C SER A 154 0.67 5.09 18.58
N LYS A 155 0.58 4.18 19.57
CA LYS A 155 1.23 4.27 20.88
C LYS A 155 1.98 3.02 21.32
N CYS A 156 2.02 1.95 20.54
CA CYS A 156 2.81 0.76 20.91
C CYS A 156 3.92 0.54 19.88
N SER A 157 5.04 1.20 20.14
CA SER A 157 6.34 0.89 19.56
C SER A 157 6.69 -0.56 19.94
N PHE A 158 6.91 -1.42 18.95
CA PHE A 158 7.50 -2.77 19.12
C PHE A 158 8.94 -2.73 19.68
N LEU A 159 9.50 -1.54 19.93
CA LEU A 159 10.82 -1.33 20.53
C LEU A 159 10.77 -1.05 22.04
N ASP A 160 9.59 -0.89 22.63
CA ASP A 160 9.50 -0.53 24.04
C ASP A 160 9.41 -1.82 24.84
N ASN A 161 10.59 -2.35 25.19
CA ASN A 161 10.77 -3.39 26.20
C ASN A 161 10.46 -2.83 27.61
N GLU A 162 9.32 -2.15 27.76
CA GLU A 162 8.84 -1.67 29.05
C GLU A 162 8.22 -2.84 29.80
N SER A 163 8.82 -3.16 30.95
CA SER A 163 8.25 -4.05 31.93
C SER A 163 6.89 -3.50 32.36
N ILE A 164 5.87 -4.35 32.31
CA ILE A 164 4.58 -4.09 32.94
C ILE A 164 4.83 -4.18 34.44
N GLU A 165 5.30 -3.08 35.05
CA GLU A 165 5.23 -2.93 36.48
C GLU A 165 3.84 -2.41 36.82
N HIS A 166 3.01 -3.32 37.35
CA HIS A 166 1.81 -2.97 38.07
C HIS A 166 2.19 -2.07 39.25
N HIS A 167 1.90 -0.77 39.15
CA HIS A 167 1.74 0.05 40.33
C HIS A 167 0.33 -0.17 40.88
N ASP A 168 0.21 -1.10 41.82
CA ASP A 168 -0.87 -1.02 42.80
C ASP A 168 -0.64 0.22 43.69
N THR A 169 -1.76 0.82 44.08
CA THR A 169 -1.93 2.17 44.64
C THR A 169 -1.11 2.45 45.90
#